data_AF-A0A2N6F869-F1
#
_entry.id   AF-A0A2N6F869-F1
#
_cell.length_a   1.000
_cell.length_b   1.000
_cell.length_c   1.000
_cell.angle_alpha   90.00
_cell.angle_beta   90.00
_cell.angle_gamma   90.00
#
_symmetry.space_group_name_H-M   'P 1'
#
loop_
_entity.id
_entity.type
_entity.pdbx_description
1 polymer ?
#
loop_
_entity_poly.entity_id
_entity_poly.type
_entity_poly.pdbx_seq_one_letter_code
_entity_poly.pdbx_strand_id
1 'polypeptide(L)'
;MPLDDKRMMELQYYQTYYFANIVNNVIDDPGPFLVNLDGLWGDDKWLNFIEPFQKYSAFHLFLEYIIVELLCDQTSKVDLEKRKEELNKFGFVPFQKYTKKLKSLPIENALKEHGFNCQSFEDWLKEKVKTFEDADEDDVYEYYGELSITEGFDKLVSQMVEEVFFLMLLNRETLRKFNDFLSSIILNRSIDDIPSQYKKNFSDDGTLKRVRPPKWAQRAIFFRDRGRCTLCNCDLSGILSLQNQGQYDHIVPIAGNGLNDISNLQLLCSSCNNKKSADPSKTSTNYEKWY
;
A
#
# COMPACT_ATOMS: atom_id res chain seq x y z
N MET A 1 12.38 -12.17 -3.70
CA MET A 1 12.47 -11.71 -5.10
C MET A 1 13.70 -10.84 -5.29
N PRO A 2 14.50 -11.05 -6.35
CA PRO A 2 15.49 -10.06 -6.75
C PRO A 2 14.74 -8.84 -7.30
N LEU A 3 15.02 -7.66 -6.74
CA LEU A 3 14.49 -6.39 -7.22
C LEU A 3 15.01 -6.17 -8.65
N ASP A 4 14.11 -6.08 -9.62
CA ASP A 4 14.40 -5.79 -11.02
C ASP A 4 15.25 -4.50 -11.13
N ASP A 5 16.31 -4.52 -11.94
CA ASP A 5 17.37 -3.48 -12.03
C ASP A 5 16.89 -2.19 -12.75
N LYS A 6 15.58 -2.02 -12.89
CA LYS A 6 14.98 -0.82 -13.45
C LYS A 6 14.91 0.26 -12.38
N ARG A 7 15.82 1.23 -12.47
CA ARG A 7 15.82 2.45 -11.63
C ARG A 7 14.59 3.35 -11.84
N MET A 8 13.75 3.04 -12.83
CA MET A 8 12.58 3.82 -13.23
C MET A 8 11.38 2.89 -13.32
N MET A 9 10.26 3.34 -12.77
CA MET A 9 8.96 2.67 -12.82
C MET A 9 8.04 3.44 -13.76
N GLU A 10 7.22 2.72 -14.51
CA GLU A 10 6.18 3.30 -15.35
C GLU A 10 4.81 3.07 -14.69
N LEU A 11 4.16 4.17 -14.29
CA LEU A 11 2.82 4.14 -13.70
C LEU A 11 1.78 3.92 -14.80
N GLN A 12 0.96 2.88 -14.69
CA GLN A 12 -0.14 2.60 -15.62
C GLN A 12 -1.39 3.42 -15.28
N TYR A 13 -1.51 3.91 -14.05
CA TYR A 13 -2.65 4.70 -13.56
C TYR A 13 -3.99 3.95 -13.62
N TYR A 14 -4.00 2.63 -13.81
CA TYR A 14 -5.21 1.84 -13.84
C TYR A 14 -5.79 1.72 -12.44
N GLN A 15 -6.86 2.50 -12.17
CA GLN A 15 -7.52 2.59 -10.87
C GLN A 15 -6.59 3.01 -9.69
N THR A 16 -5.35 3.43 -9.94
CA THR A 16 -4.37 3.78 -8.89
C THR A 16 -4.91 4.81 -7.89
N TYR A 17 -5.63 5.84 -8.37
CA TYR A 17 -6.26 6.85 -7.52
C TYR A 17 -7.49 6.31 -6.75
N TYR A 18 -8.20 5.34 -7.31
CA TYR A 18 -9.30 4.67 -6.62
C TYR A 18 -8.79 3.87 -5.43
N PHE A 19 -7.72 3.08 -5.62
CA PHE A 19 -7.06 2.36 -4.52
C PHE A 19 -6.50 3.33 -3.49
N ALA A 20 -5.80 4.39 -3.91
CA ALA A 20 -5.27 5.39 -2.99
C ALA A 20 -6.35 6.06 -2.14
N ASN A 21 -7.53 6.35 -2.72
CA ASN A 21 -8.67 6.90 -2.01
C ASN A 21 -9.24 5.92 -0.98
N ILE A 22 -9.39 4.64 -1.33
CA ILE A 22 -9.87 3.63 -0.37
C ILE A 22 -8.87 3.46 0.78
N VAL A 23 -7.58 3.32 0.47
CA VAL A 23 -6.51 3.22 1.46
C VAL A 23 -6.56 4.41 2.42
N ASN A 24 -6.73 5.63 1.89
CA ASN A 24 -6.86 6.81 2.74
C ASN A 24 -8.11 6.75 3.65
N ASN A 25 -9.25 6.32 3.12
CA ASN A 25 -10.49 6.19 3.91
C ASN A 25 -10.35 5.14 5.02
N VAL A 26 -9.72 4.00 4.73
CA VAL A 26 -9.45 2.95 5.73
C VAL A 26 -8.51 3.46 6.82
N ILE A 27 -7.49 4.24 6.47
CA ILE A 27 -6.56 4.84 7.44
C ILE A 27 -7.24 5.94 8.28
N ASP A 28 -8.14 6.70 7.67
CA ASP A 28 -8.86 7.80 8.33
C ASP A 28 -9.89 7.29 9.34
N ASP A 29 -10.55 6.17 9.05
CA ASP A 29 -11.48 5.49 9.95
C ASP A 29 -11.33 3.96 9.86
N PRO A 30 -10.36 3.38 10.59
CA PRO A 30 -10.11 1.94 10.54
C PRO A 30 -11.17 1.11 11.27
N GLY A 31 -12.00 1.73 12.12
CA GLY A 31 -12.96 1.06 12.99
C GLY A 31 -13.89 0.07 12.27
N PRO A 32 -14.59 0.49 11.21
CA PRO A 32 -15.45 -0.38 10.41
C PRO A 32 -14.74 -1.55 9.73
N PHE A 33 -13.41 -1.48 9.57
CA PHE A 33 -12.62 -2.44 8.82
C PHE A 33 -11.75 -3.34 9.71
N LEU A 34 -11.78 -3.18 11.04
CA LEU A 34 -10.89 -3.91 11.96
C LEU A 34 -10.97 -5.43 11.80
N VAL A 35 -12.16 -5.99 11.55
CA VAL A 35 -12.35 -7.43 11.34
C VAL A 35 -11.67 -7.90 10.06
N ASN A 36 -11.86 -7.16 8.96
CA ASN A 36 -11.20 -7.47 7.70
C ASN A 36 -9.69 -7.36 7.85
N LEU A 37 -9.22 -6.28 8.49
CA LEU A 37 -7.80 -6.03 8.60
C LEU A 37 -7.08 -6.93 9.62
N ASP A 38 -7.80 -7.71 10.43
CA ASP A 38 -7.19 -8.69 11.35
C ASP A 38 -6.29 -9.68 10.60
N GLY A 39 -6.62 -10.00 9.34
CA GLY A 39 -5.79 -10.83 8.48
C GLY A 39 -4.37 -10.29 8.23
N LEU A 40 -4.15 -8.99 8.45
CA LEU A 40 -2.87 -8.32 8.24
C LEU A 40 -1.94 -8.34 9.47
N TRP A 41 -2.49 -8.38 10.69
CA TRP A 41 -1.69 -8.28 11.93
C TRP A 41 -2.00 -9.35 12.98
N GLY A 42 -3.15 -10.01 12.90
CA GLY A 42 -3.53 -11.16 13.72
C GLY A 42 -2.57 -12.33 13.53
N ASP A 43 -2.67 -13.34 14.41
CA ASP A 43 -1.84 -14.55 14.37
C ASP A 43 -0.33 -14.24 14.23
N ASP A 44 0.16 -13.29 15.03
CA ASP A 44 1.56 -12.83 15.04
C ASP A 44 2.07 -12.19 13.73
N LYS A 45 1.21 -11.95 12.73
CA LYS A 45 1.61 -11.28 11.48
C LYS A 45 2.08 -9.84 11.68
N TRP A 46 1.70 -9.20 12.78
CA TRP A 46 2.23 -7.89 13.17
C TRP A 46 3.76 -7.87 13.32
N LEU A 47 4.41 -9.03 13.54
CA LEU A 47 5.86 -9.19 13.56
C LEU A 47 6.51 -8.90 12.19
N ASN A 48 5.74 -8.85 11.11
CA ASN A 48 6.25 -8.44 9.79
C ASN A 48 6.58 -6.93 9.74
N PHE A 49 6.11 -6.13 10.70
CA PHE A 49 6.31 -4.67 10.71
C PHE A 49 7.51 -4.19 11.54
N ILE A 50 8.08 -5.05 12.39
CA ILE A 50 9.00 -4.62 13.46
C ILE A 50 10.47 -4.64 13.05
N GLU A 51 10.82 -5.33 11.96
CA GLU A 51 12.19 -5.31 11.46
C GLU A 51 12.52 -3.91 10.90
N PRO A 52 13.64 -3.30 11.32
CA PRO A 52 13.92 -1.90 11.03
C PRO A 52 14.29 -1.67 9.57
N PHE A 53 13.67 -0.66 8.96
CA PHE A 53 13.94 -0.17 7.61
C PHE A 53 13.97 -1.30 6.59
N GLN A 54 12.89 -2.07 6.52
CA GLN A 54 12.65 -2.99 5.42
C GLN A 54 12.44 -2.20 4.12
N LYS A 55 12.91 -2.77 3.01
CA LYS A 55 12.71 -2.18 1.67
C LYS A 55 11.26 -2.25 1.25
N TYR A 56 10.66 -3.41 1.43
CA TYR A 56 9.22 -3.58 1.40
C TYR A 56 8.69 -3.20 2.78
N SER A 57 8.20 -1.98 2.88
CA SER A 57 7.90 -1.33 4.15
C SER A 57 6.58 -1.81 4.75
N ALA A 58 6.31 -1.47 6.01
CA ALA A 58 5.01 -1.77 6.63
C ALA A 58 3.83 -1.21 5.81
N PHE A 59 4.01 -0.04 5.21
CA PHE A 59 3.01 0.56 4.33
C PHE A 59 2.82 -0.22 3.02
N HIS A 60 3.87 -0.85 2.46
CA HIS A 60 3.69 -1.71 1.28
C HIS A 60 2.84 -2.95 1.60
N LEU A 61 3.12 -3.60 2.74
CA LEU A 61 2.33 -4.75 3.21
C LEU A 61 0.85 -4.37 3.43
N PHE A 62 0.58 -3.20 4.00
CA PHE A 62 -0.78 -2.68 4.15
C PHE A 62 -1.46 -2.45 2.80
N LEU A 63 -0.75 -1.81 1.85
CA LEU A 63 -1.27 -1.57 0.50
C LEU A 63 -1.56 -2.88 -0.24
N GLU A 64 -0.65 -3.84 -0.18
CA GLU A 64 -0.79 -5.17 -0.78
C GLU A 64 -2.05 -5.86 -0.27
N TYR A 65 -2.24 -5.89 1.05
CA TYR A 65 -3.42 -6.48 1.67
C TYR A 65 -4.72 -5.85 1.16
N ILE A 66 -4.82 -4.51 1.21
CA ILE A 66 -6.01 -3.79 0.72
C ILE A 66 -6.24 -4.03 -0.77
N ILE A 67 -5.20 -4.00 -1.59
CA ILE A 67 -5.32 -4.18 -3.05
C ILE A 67 -5.79 -5.61 -3.37
N VAL A 68 -5.22 -6.63 -2.74
CA VAL A 68 -5.61 -8.04 -2.95
C VAL A 68 -7.06 -8.27 -2.53
N GLU A 69 -7.46 -7.79 -1.35
CA GLU A 69 -8.84 -7.89 -0.87
C GLU A 69 -9.82 -7.21 -1.83
N LEU A 70 -9.49 -6.00 -2.31
CA LEU A 70 -10.33 -5.27 -3.25
C LEU A 70 -10.39 -5.92 -4.64
N LEU A 71 -9.30 -6.49 -5.13
CA LEU A 71 -9.28 -7.23 -6.40
C LEU A 71 -10.16 -8.48 -6.33
N CYS A 72 -10.09 -9.20 -5.21
CA CYS A 72 -10.97 -10.33 -4.92
C CYS A 72 -12.43 -9.86 -4.88
N ASP A 73 -12.74 -8.84 -4.07
CA ASP A 73 -14.09 -8.31 -3.90
C ASP A 73 -14.70 -7.80 -5.20
N GLN A 74 -13.94 -7.02 -5.99
CA GLN A 74 -14.39 -6.50 -7.27
C GLN A 74 -14.68 -7.63 -8.26
N THR A 75 -13.90 -8.71 -8.22
CA THR A 75 -14.05 -9.84 -9.15
C THR A 75 -15.20 -10.74 -8.75
N SER A 76 -15.23 -11.16 -7.49
CA SER A 76 -16.21 -12.12 -6.96
C SER A 76 -17.61 -11.54 -6.83
N LYS A 77 -17.76 -10.22 -6.62
CA LYS A 77 -19.07 -9.54 -6.49
C LYS A 77 -19.60 -9.00 -7.81
N VAL A 78 -19.15 -9.55 -8.94
CA VAL A 78 -19.70 -9.20 -10.25
C VAL A 78 -21.14 -9.70 -10.37
N ASP A 79 -22.03 -8.80 -10.77
CA ASP A 79 -23.42 -9.13 -11.11
C ASP A 79 -23.46 -9.80 -12.51
N LEU A 80 -23.32 -11.12 -12.52
CA LEU A 80 -23.36 -11.92 -13.75
C LEU A 80 -24.72 -11.85 -14.43
N GLU A 81 -25.81 -11.89 -13.67
CA GLU A 81 -27.17 -11.87 -14.24
C GLU A 81 -27.44 -10.56 -14.97
N LYS A 82 -27.08 -9.42 -14.37
CA LYS A 82 -27.16 -8.12 -15.06
C LYS A 82 -26.29 -8.08 -16.32
N ARG A 83 -25.08 -8.64 -16.29
CA ARG A 83 -24.20 -8.69 -17.47
C ARG A 83 -24.78 -9.57 -18.58
N LYS A 84 -25.36 -10.73 -18.24
CA LYS A 84 -26.08 -11.61 -19.17
C LYS A 84 -27.30 -10.90 -19.79
N GLU A 85 -28.08 -10.20 -18.97
CA GLU A 85 -29.20 -9.38 -19.46
C GLU A 85 -28.73 -8.29 -20.44
N GLU A 86 -27.65 -7.59 -20.12
CA GLU A 86 -27.08 -6.55 -20.99
C GLU A 86 -26.54 -7.15 -22.31
N LEU A 87 -25.91 -8.33 -22.26
CA LEU A 87 -25.51 -9.06 -23.46
C LEU A 87 -26.71 -9.46 -24.32
N ASN A 88 -27.82 -9.91 -23.72
CA ASN A 88 -29.03 -10.24 -24.46
C ASN A 88 -29.68 -9.00 -25.10
N LYS A 89 -29.65 -7.85 -24.41
CA LYS A 89 -30.20 -6.58 -24.90
C LYS A 89 -29.35 -5.95 -26.01
N PHE A 90 -28.03 -6.06 -25.92
CA PHE A 90 -27.08 -5.30 -26.77
C PHE A 90 -26.13 -6.18 -27.61
N GLY A 91 -26.24 -7.50 -27.55
CA GLY A 91 -25.35 -8.44 -28.24
C GLY A 91 -25.42 -8.40 -29.77
N PHE A 92 -26.51 -7.86 -30.33
CA PHE A 92 -26.69 -7.65 -31.77
C PHE A 92 -26.13 -6.33 -32.29
N VAL A 93 -25.63 -5.47 -31.40
CA VAL A 93 -25.09 -4.15 -31.78
C VAL A 93 -23.64 -4.32 -32.23
N PRO A 94 -23.16 -3.64 -33.29
CA PRO A 94 -21.80 -3.79 -33.83
C PRO A 94 -20.68 -3.19 -32.94
N PHE A 95 -20.84 -3.23 -31.61
CA PHE A 95 -19.84 -2.80 -30.64
C PHE A 95 -19.15 -4.02 -30.02
N GLN A 96 -18.33 -4.72 -30.81
CA GLN A 96 -17.54 -5.88 -30.36
C GLN A 96 -16.69 -5.58 -29.11
N LYS A 97 -16.26 -4.33 -28.94
CA LYS A 97 -15.53 -3.86 -27.75
C LYS A 97 -16.42 -3.84 -26.49
N TYR A 98 -17.70 -3.51 -26.63
CA TYR A 98 -18.67 -3.46 -25.54
C TYR A 98 -19.03 -4.87 -25.05
N THR A 99 -19.35 -5.78 -25.97
CA THR A 99 -19.67 -7.17 -25.63
C THR A 99 -18.49 -7.89 -24.97
N LYS A 100 -17.26 -7.67 -25.47
CA LYS A 100 -16.04 -8.20 -24.83
C LYS A 100 -15.86 -7.69 -23.39
N LYS A 101 -16.17 -6.42 -23.13
CA LYS A 101 -16.07 -5.82 -21.78
C LYS A 101 -17.04 -6.46 -20.79
N LEU A 102 -18.26 -6.78 -21.22
CA LEU A 102 -19.27 -7.42 -20.36
C LEU A 102 -18.85 -8.83 -19.93
N LYS A 103 -18.19 -9.56 -20.82
CA LYS A 103 -17.68 -10.91 -20.57
C LYS A 103 -16.40 -10.96 -19.74
N SER A 104 -15.60 -9.89 -19.75
CA SER A 104 -14.37 -9.81 -18.96
C SER A 104 -14.63 -9.46 -17.50
N LEU A 105 -13.95 -10.14 -16.58
CA LEU A 105 -13.92 -9.84 -15.16
C LEU A 105 -12.99 -8.65 -14.84
N PRO A 106 -13.22 -7.94 -13.72
CA PRO A 106 -12.37 -6.80 -13.32
C PRO A 106 -10.88 -7.13 -13.22
N ILE A 107 -10.51 -8.29 -12.68
CA ILE A 107 -9.10 -8.73 -12.59
C ILE A 107 -8.44 -8.91 -13.96
N GLU A 108 -9.16 -9.41 -14.97
CA GLU A 108 -8.65 -9.54 -16.34
C GLU A 108 -8.34 -8.17 -16.94
N ASN A 109 -9.20 -7.19 -16.66
CA ASN A 109 -8.97 -5.82 -17.10
C ASN A 109 -7.74 -5.21 -16.41
N ALA A 110 -7.55 -5.48 -15.11
CA ALA A 110 -6.33 -5.05 -14.40
C ALA A 110 -5.06 -5.66 -15.01
N LEU A 111 -5.03 -6.98 -15.19
CA LEU A 111 -3.89 -7.68 -15.81
C LEU A 111 -3.57 -7.13 -17.20
N LYS A 112 -4.60 -6.96 -18.04
CA LYS A 112 -4.44 -6.49 -19.40
C LYS A 112 -3.92 -5.06 -19.48
N GLU A 113 -4.44 -4.14 -18.67
CA GLU A 113 -4.00 -2.73 -18.67
C GLU A 113 -2.55 -2.61 -18.14
N HIS A 114 -2.11 -3.53 -17.29
CA HIS A 114 -0.72 -3.65 -16.85
C HIS A 114 0.18 -4.47 -17.80
N GLY A 115 -0.35 -4.94 -18.93
CA GLY A 115 0.41 -5.68 -19.93
C GLY A 115 0.75 -7.13 -19.54
N PHE A 116 0.07 -7.69 -18.55
CA PHE A 116 0.20 -9.09 -18.16
C PHE A 116 -0.82 -9.95 -18.91
N ASN A 117 -0.34 -11.04 -19.51
CA ASN A 117 -1.21 -12.00 -20.18
C ASN A 117 -1.87 -12.91 -19.14
N CYS A 118 -3.16 -13.15 -19.32
CA CYS A 118 -3.91 -14.16 -18.59
C CYS A 118 -4.86 -14.91 -19.52
N GLN A 119 -5.20 -16.15 -19.17
CA GLN A 119 -6.31 -16.84 -19.79
C GLN A 119 -7.58 -16.05 -19.48
N SER A 120 -8.42 -15.81 -20.50
CA SER A 120 -9.66 -15.09 -20.27
C SER A 120 -10.67 -15.96 -19.52
N PHE A 121 -11.58 -15.36 -18.76
CA PHE A 121 -12.64 -16.11 -18.08
C PHE A 121 -13.48 -16.92 -19.08
N GLU A 122 -13.75 -16.35 -20.26
CA GLU A 122 -14.47 -17.04 -21.33
C GLU A 122 -13.71 -18.24 -21.90
N ASP A 123 -12.38 -18.17 -22.00
CA ASP A 123 -11.58 -19.30 -22.46
C ASP A 123 -11.42 -20.38 -21.38
N TRP A 124 -11.32 -19.97 -20.11
CA TRP A 124 -11.34 -20.87 -18.96
C TRP A 124 -12.65 -21.65 -18.87
N LEU A 125 -13.80 -20.98 -19.04
CA LEU A 125 -15.12 -21.64 -19.09
C LEU A 125 -15.21 -22.69 -20.20
N LYS A 126 -14.63 -22.42 -21.38
CA LYS A 126 -14.63 -23.38 -22.50
C LYS A 126 -13.89 -24.67 -22.15
N GLU A 127 -12.82 -24.61 -21.35
CA GLU A 127 -12.10 -25.79 -20.88
C GLU A 127 -12.95 -26.64 -19.92
N LYS A 128 -13.84 -25.99 -19.18
CA LYS A 128 -14.86 -26.62 -18.32
C LYS A 128 -16.14 -26.99 -19.08
N VAL A 129 -16.16 -26.83 -20.41
CA VAL A 129 -17.33 -27.09 -21.28
C VAL A 129 -18.55 -26.23 -20.89
N LYS A 130 -18.30 -25.00 -20.44
CA LYS A 130 -19.32 -23.99 -20.10
C LYS A 130 -19.23 -22.77 -21.02
N THR A 131 -20.34 -22.06 -21.15
CA THR A 131 -20.39 -20.73 -21.78
C THR A 131 -20.52 -19.63 -20.73
N PHE A 132 -20.37 -18.35 -21.14
CA PHE A 132 -20.58 -17.23 -20.21
C PHE A 132 -22.03 -17.17 -19.71
N GLU A 133 -22.98 -17.61 -20.54
CA GLU A 133 -24.40 -17.67 -20.21
C GLU A 133 -24.68 -18.72 -19.11
N ASP A 134 -23.91 -19.81 -19.07
CA ASP A 134 -23.99 -20.86 -18.06
C ASP A 134 -23.23 -20.54 -16.77
N ALA A 135 -22.39 -19.50 -16.77
CA ALA A 135 -21.49 -19.20 -15.66
C ALA A 135 -22.23 -18.71 -14.42
N ASP A 136 -21.78 -19.12 -13.25
CA ASP A 136 -22.29 -18.69 -11.94
C ASP A 136 -21.18 -18.10 -11.04
N GLU A 137 -21.53 -17.77 -9.80
CA GLU A 137 -20.60 -17.20 -8.82
C GLU A 137 -19.47 -18.18 -8.45
N ASP A 138 -19.75 -19.49 -8.44
CA ASP A 138 -18.76 -20.52 -8.13
C ASP A 138 -17.70 -20.59 -9.24
N ASP A 139 -18.11 -20.46 -10.51
CA ASP A 139 -17.19 -20.37 -11.65
C ASP A 139 -16.24 -19.16 -11.53
N VAL A 140 -16.75 -18.00 -11.11
CA VAL A 140 -15.94 -16.79 -10.92
C VAL A 140 -14.94 -16.99 -9.77
N TYR A 141 -15.38 -17.61 -8.68
CA TYR A 141 -14.53 -17.89 -7.52
C TYR A 141 -13.42 -18.89 -7.86
N GLU A 142 -13.73 -19.98 -8.58
CA GLU A 142 -12.77 -20.98 -9.02
C GLU A 142 -11.74 -20.36 -9.98
N TYR A 143 -12.20 -19.60 -10.98
CA TYR A 143 -11.32 -18.88 -11.90
C TYR A 143 -10.39 -17.90 -11.16
N TYR A 144 -10.92 -17.11 -10.22
CA TYR A 144 -10.10 -16.19 -9.44
C TYR A 144 -9.05 -16.94 -8.60
N GLY A 145 -9.44 -18.05 -7.97
CA GLY A 145 -8.53 -18.89 -7.19
C GLY A 145 -7.37 -19.41 -8.04
N GLU A 146 -7.65 -19.94 -9.24
CA GLU A 146 -6.61 -20.39 -10.18
C GLU A 146 -5.74 -19.22 -10.66
N LEU A 147 -6.33 -18.04 -10.90
CA LEU A 147 -5.60 -16.85 -11.36
C LEU A 147 -4.70 -16.25 -10.27
N SER A 148 -5.13 -16.24 -9.02
CA SER A 148 -4.43 -15.63 -7.88
C SER A 148 -3.10 -16.29 -7.52
N ILE A 149 -2.86 -17.52 -7.99
CA ILE A 149 -1.61 -18.26 -7.79
C ILE A 149 -0.66 -18.14 -8.98
N THR A 150 -1.01 -17.36 -10.00
CA THR A 150 -0.18 -17.16 -11.18
C THR A 150 0.89 -16.09 -10.96
N GLU A 151 2.03 -16.24 -11.63
CA GLU A 151 3.09 -15.21 -11.63
C GLU A 151 2.58 -13.85 -12.18
N GLY A 152 1.58 -13.88 -13.08
CA GLY A 152 0.96 -12.68 -13.63
C GLY A 152 0.22 -11.88 -12.55
N PHE A 153 -0.48 -12.57 -11.65
CA PHE A 153 -1.17 -11.94 -10.52
C PHE A 153 -0.18 -11.31 -9.54
N ASP A 154 0.88 -12.03 -9.15
CA ASP A 154 1.92 -11.49 -8.26
C ASP A 154 2.56 -10.22 -8.82
N LYS A 155 2.86 -10.22 -10.14
CA LYS A 155 3.42 -9.05 -10.83
C LYS A 155 2.43 -7.89 -10.90
N LEU A 156 1.15 -8.16 -11.14
CA LEU A 156 0.10 -7.14 -11.12
C LEU A 156 0.03 -6.47 -9.75
N VAL A 157 -0.10 -7.27 -8.68
CA VAL A 157 -0.19 -6.76 -7.31
C VAL A 157 1.05 -5.94 -6.95
N SER A 158 2.24 -6.47 -7.24
CA SER A 158 3.50 -5.75 -7.01
C SER A 158 3.52 -4.39 -7.72
N GLN A 159 3.10 -4.34 -8.99
CA GLN A 159 3.08 -3.08 -9.75
C GLN A 159 2.05 -2.11 -9.17
N MET A 160 0.82 -2.57 -8.87
CA MET A 160 -0.21 -1.73 -8.27
C MET A 160 0.20 -1.17 -6.91
N VAL A 161 0.84 -1.98 -6.05
CA VAL A 161 1.38 -1.54 -4.76
C VAL A 161 2.42 -0.45 -4.97
N GLU A 162 3.36 -0.64 -5.88
CA GLU A 162 4.40 0.34 -6.21
C GLU A 162 3.80 1.67 -6.68
N GLU A 163 2.78 1.63 -7.55
CA GLU A 163 2.11 2.83 -8.05
C GLU A 163 1.37 3.60 -6.95
N VAL A 164 0.59 2.88 -6.13
CA VAL A 164 -0.17 3.50 -5.03
C VAL A 164 0.78 4.03 -3.96
N PHE A 165 1.84 3.26 -3.63
CA PHE A 165 2.88 3.68 -2.70
C PHE A 165 3.57 4.96 -3.18
N PHE A 166 3.93 5.05 -4.46
CA PHE A 166 4.58 6.24 -5.02
C PHE A 166 3.74 7.50 -4.82
N LEU A 167 2.43 7.43 -5.07
CA LEU A 167 1.50 8.54 -4.87
C LEU A 167 1.34 8.88 -3.37
N MET A 168 1.10 7.86 -2.55
CA MET A 168 0.72 8.04 -1.15
C MET A 168 1.89 8.33 -0.22
N LEU A 169 3.12 7.95 -0.58
CA LEU A 169 4.32 8.28 0.18
C LEU A 169 4.46 9.80 0.38
N LEU A 170 3.98 10.61 -0.56
CA LEU A 170 4.01 12.07 -0.45
C LEU A 170 3.06 12.61 0.64
N ASN A 171 1.97 11.90 0.96
CA ASN A 171 0.96 12.37 1.90
C ASN A 171 1.35 12.08 3.35
N ARG A 172 2.12 12.99 3.94
CA ARG A 172 2.64 12.85 5.32
C ARG A 172 1.56 12.73 6.39
N GLU A 173 0.37 13.28 6.17
CA GLU A 173 -0.72 13.18 7.15
C GLU A 173 -1.34 11.78 7.17
N THR A 174 -1.56 11.20 5.99
CA THR A 174 -1.98 9.79 5.87
C THR A 174 -0.91 8.87 6.47
N LEU A 175 0.37 9.12 6.20
CA LEU A 175 1.46 8.34 6.80
C LEU A 175 1.52 8.47 8.32
N ARG A 176 1.23 9.66 8.88
CA ARG A 176 1.11 9.86 10.33
C ARG A 176 0.00 9.00 10.89
N LYS A 177 -1.22 9.12 10.37
CA LYS A 177 -2.39 8.35 10.82
C LYS A 177 -2.17 6.84 10.72
N PHE A 178 -1.58 6.39 9.61
CA PHE A 178 -1.19 5.00 9.43
C PHE A 178 -0.22 4.51 10.51
N ASN A 179 0.82 5.29 10.82
CA ASN A 179 1.79 4.92 11.83
C ASN A 179 1.22 5.02 13.26
N ASP A 180 0.34 5.97 13.54
CA ASP A 180 -0.36 6.04 14.82
C ASP A 180 -1.25 4.81 14.99
N PHE A 181 -1.94 4.39 13.92
CA PHE A 181 -2.73 3.17 13.90
C PHE A 181 -1.87 1.92 14.16
N LEU A 182 -0.75 1.73 13.45
CA LEU A 182 0.15 0.60 13.69
C LEU A 182 0.77 0.63 15.10
N SER A 183 1.05 1.81 15.64
CA SER A 183 1.53 1.96 17.02
C SER A 183 0.51 1.40 18.02
N SER A 184 -0.79 1.56 17.76
CA SER A 184 -1.86 1.00 18.61
C SER A 184 -1.93 -0.53 18.61
N ILE A 185 -1.45 -1.19 17.55
CA ILE A 185 -1.42 -2.66 17.43
C ILE A 185 -0.28 -3.26 18.25
N ILE A 186 0.85 -2.54 18.32
CA ILE A 186 2.06 -2.93 19.04
C ILE A 186 1.97 -2.53 20.52
N LEU A 187 1.12 -1.56 20.83
CA LEU A 187 0.82 -1.14 22.20
C LEU A 187 0.37 -2.35 23.04
N ASN A 188 0.88 -2.44 24.27
CA ASN A 188 0.58 -3.50 25.25
C ASN A 188 1.08 -4.91 24.90
N ARG A 189 1.97 -5.07 23.91
CA ARG A 189 2.65 -6.36 23.68
C ARG A 189 3.76 -6.55 24.70
N SER A 190 3.64 -7.59 25.53
CA SER A 190 4.69 -7.99 26.47
C SER A 190 5.89 -8.54 25.71
N ILE A 191 7.09 -8.07 26.04
CA ILE A 191 8.34 -8.56 25.46
C ILE A 191 8.56 -10.05 25.76
N ASP A 192 7.96 -10.57 26.84
CA ASP A 192 8.08 -11.97 27.21
C ASP A 192 7.35 -12.90 26.24
N ASP A 193 6.22 -12.43 25.68
CA ASP A 193 5.38 -13.17 24.73
C ASP A 193 5.92 -13.10 23.29
N ILE A 194 6.92 -12.25 23.03
CA ILE A 194 7.51 -12.08 21.69
C ILE A 194 8.47 -13.24 21.38
N PRO A 195 8.44 -13.85 20.17
CA PRO A 195 9.42 -14.87 19.81
C PRO A 195 10.87 -14.37 19.90
N SER A 196 11.78 -15.22 20.37
CA SER A 196 13.17 -14.84 20.73
C SER A 196 13.94 -14.12 19.61
N GLN A 197 13.72 -14.50 18.36
CA GLN A 197 14.33 -13.88 17.17
C GLN A 197 13.98 -12.39 16.99
N TYR A 198 12.83 -11.96 17.52
CA TYR A 198 12.31 -10.60 17.41
C TYR A 198 12.57 -9.75 18.65
N LYS A 199 12.81 -10.36 19.83
CA LYS A 199 13.10 -9.63 21.09
C LYS A 199 14.24 -8.62 20.95
N LYS A 200 15.24 -8.89 20.10
CA LYS A 200 16.37 -7.99 19.80
C LYS A 200 15.93 -6.61 19.26
N ASN A 201 14.74 -6.53 18.67
CA ASN A 201 14.18 -5.32 18.07
C ASN A 201 13.42 -4.46 19.09
N PHE A 202 13.23 -4.93 20.32
CA PHE A 202 12.54 -4.22 21.40
C PHE A 202 13.52 -3.72 22.45
N SER A 203 13.18 -2.58 23.05
CA SER A 203 13.86 -2.08 24.25
C SER A 203 13.04 -2.28 25.52
N ASP A 204 11.72 -2.33 25.38
CA ASP A 204 10.74 -2.50 26.46
C ASP A 204 9.42 -3.03 25.86
N ASP A 205 8.43 -3.29 26.72
CA ASP A 205 7.07 -3.69 26.30
C ASP A 205 6.48 -2.70 25.29
N GLY A 206 6.01 -3.23 24.17
CA GLY A 206 5.51 -2.49 23.02
C GLY A 206 6.49 -1.50 22.37
N THR A 207 7.72 -1.34 22.87
CA THR A 207 8.62 -0.25 22.46
C THR A 207 9.81 -0.78 21.68
N LEU A 208 9.90 -0.39 20.41
CA LEU A 208 11.00 -0.78 19.55
C LEU A 208 12.30 -0.07 19.92
N LYS A 209 13.42 -0.76 19.73
CA LYS A 209 14.75 -0.15 19.82
C LYS A 209 14.93 0.79 18.63
N ARG A 210 15.27 2.06 18.90
CA ARG A 210 15.53 3.04 17.84
C ARG A 210 16.73 2.61 16.98
N VAL A 211 16.55 2.59 15.67
CA VAL A 211 17.61 2.32 14.69
C VAL A 211 17.86 3.57 13.86
N ARG A 212 19.13 3.83 13.53
CA ARG A 212 19.48 4.95 12.65
C ARG A 212 19.03 4.62 11.22
N PRO A 213 18.28 5.50 10.53
CA PRO A 213 17.87 5.26 9.16
C PRO A 213 19.08 4.96 8.25
N PRO A 214 19.06 3.90 7.44
CA PRO A 214 20.12 3.60 6.49
C PRO A 214 20.19 4.67 5.39
N LYS A 215 21.33 4.74 4.67
CA LYS A 215 21.56 5.79 3.65
C LYS A 215 20.51 5.79 2.54
N TRP A 216 19.99 4.63 2.16
CA TRP A 216 18.93 4.56 1.15
C TRP A 216 17.63 5.20 1.65
N ALA A 217 17.27 5.02 2.92
CA ALA A 217 16.06 5.56 3.52
C ALA A 217 16.19 7.08 3.67
N GLN A 218 17.35 7.54 4.16
CA GLN A 218 17.68 8.97 4.21
C GLN A 218 17.51 9.63 2.83
N ARG A 219 18.05 9.02 1.76
CA ARG A 219 17.91 9.53 0.40
C ARG A 219 16.45 9.59 -0.05
N ALA A 220 15.68 8.53 0.16
CA ALA A 220 14.26 8.50 -0.22
C ALA A 220 13.46 9.62 0.46
N ILE A 221 13.64 9.81 1.77
CA ILE A 221 12.96 10.88 2.53
C ILE A 221 13.43 12.26 2.11
N PHE A 222 14.73 12.45 1.83
CA PHE A 222 15.25 13.70 1.33
C PHE A 222 14.57 14.11 0.01
N PHE A 223 14.41 13.18 -0.94
CA PHE A 223 13.74 13.47 -2.21
C PHE A 223 12.23 13.67 -2.04
N ARG A 224 11.56 12.85 -1.22
CA ARG A 224 10.15 13.03 -0.87
C ARG A 224 9.86 14.42 -0.30
N ASP A 225 10.70 14.86 0.64
CA ASP A 225 10.57 16.14 1.33
C ASP A 225 11.30 17.29 0.60
N ARG A 226 11.78 17.05 -0.64
CA ARG A 226 12.45 18.02 -1.52
C ARG A 226 13.64 18.73 -0.87
N GLY A 227 14.35 18.07 0.04
CA GLY A 227 15.48 18.65 0.77
C GLY A 227 15.08 19.84 1.64
N ARG A 228 13.84 19.91 2.11
CA ARG A 228 13.33 20.98 2.98
C ARG A 228 12.82 20.42 4.31
N CYS A 229 12.83 21.25 5.33
CA CYS A 229 12.19 20.91 6.60
C CYS A 229 10.67 20.80 6.39
N THR A 230 10.06 19.66 6.74
CA THR A 230 8.61 19.45 6.57
C THR A 230 7.75 20.42 7.37
N LEU A 231 8.26 21.01 8.45
CA LEU A 231 7.49 21.90 9.33
C LEU A 231 7.64 23.39 9.00
N CYS A 232 8.85 23.85 8.65
CA CYS A 232 9.11 25.27 8.41
C CYS A 232 9.57 25.61 6.98
N ASN A 233 9.71 24.60 6.11
CA ASN A 233 10.14 24.72 4.70
C ASN A 233 11.53 25.35 4.48
N CYS A 234 12.34 25.54 5.53
CA CYS A 234 13.71 26.01 5.36
C CYS A 234 14.52 25.02 4.51
N ASP A 235 15.45 25.54 3.71
CA ASP A 235 16.36 24.72 2.92
C ASP A 235 17.22 23.83 3.83
N LEU A 236 17.28 22.54 3.50
CA LEU A 236 18.16 21.53 4.08
C LEU A 236 18.98 20.81 3.00
N SER A 237 18.90 21.28 1.74
CA SER A 237 19.64 20.69 0.63
C SER A 237 21.13 21.03 0.66
N GLY A 238 21.49 22.13 1.33
CA GLY A 238 22.85 22.67 1.30
C GLY A 238 23.17 23.44 0.02
N ILE A 239 22.21 23.58 -0.91
CA ILE A 239 22.39 24.32 -2.17
C ILE A 239 22.19 25.82 -1.93
N LEU A 240 21.15 26.19 -1.17
CA LEU A 240 20.83 27.59 -0.90
C LEU A 240 21.43 28.07 0.42
N SER A 241 21.54 27.18 1.42
CA SER A 241 22.13 27.51 2.72
C SER A 241 22.84 26.31 3.34
N LEU A 242 24.06 26.54 3.84
CA LEU A 242 24.83 25.58 4.63
C LEU A 242 24.53 25.69 6.14
N GLN A 243 23.73 26.67 6.56
CA GLN A 243 23.49 26.94 7.99
C GLN A 243 22.54 25.93 8.63
N ASN A 244 21.59 25.40 7.86
CA ASN A 244 20.59 24.48 8.38
C ASN A 244 21.07 23.03 8.19
N GLN A 245 21.07 22.26 9.27
CA GLN A 245 21.37 20.82 9.22
C GLN A 245 20.10 20.01 9.30
N GLY A 246 19.91 19.12 8.31
CA GLY A 246 18.77 18.22 8.25
C GLY A 246 18.92 17.02 9.19
N GLN A 247 17.82 16.64 9.84
CA GLN A 247 17.69 15.50 10.73
C GLN A 247 16.53 14.64 10.26
N TYR A 248 16.75 13.33 10.17
CA TYR A 248 15.70 12.36 9.88
C TYR A 248 15.11 11.92 11.21
N ASP A 249 13.87 12.30 11.47
CA ASP A 249 13.14 11.92 12.67
C ASP A 249 11.89 11.14 12.33
N HIS A 250 11.38 10.39 13.30
CA HIS A 250 10.16 9.64 13.13
C HIS A 250 8.95 10.59 13.16
N ILE A 251 7.94 10.37 12.33
CA ILE A 251 6.66 11.08 12.39
C ILE A 251 6.03 10.76 13.74
N VAL A 252 5.68 9.49 13.96
CA VAL A 252 5.27 8.94 15.25
C VAL A 252 6.52 8.47 16.00
N PRO A 253 6.82 9.03 17.18
CA PRO A 253 8.07 8.75 17.89
C PRO A 253 8.14 7.29 18.33
N ILE A 254 9.35 6.74 18.39
CA ILE A 254 9.61 5.40 18.96
C ILE A 254 9.07 5.27 20.40
N ALA A 255 9.15 6.34 21.20
CA ALA A 255 8.61 6.37 22.56
C ALA A 255 7.07 6.32 22.63
N GLY A 256 6.39 6.59 21.50
CA GLY A 256 4.96 6.37 21.31
C GLY A 256 4.70 5.14 20.45
N ASN A 257 5.56 4.13 20.55
CA ASN A 257 5.45 2.84 19.86
C ASN A 257 5.52 2.92 18.31
N GLY A 258 6.05 4.02 17.78
CA GLY A 258 6.26 4.21 16.35
C GLY A 258 7.29 3.24 15.76
N LEU A 259 7.12 2.92 14.48
CA LEU A 259 7.97 1.98 13.75
C LEU A 259 9.28 2.61 13.24
N ASN A 260 10.34 1.81 13.15
CA ASN A 260 11.55 2.15 12.39
C ASN A 260 11.31 1.90 10.88
N ASP A 261 10.33 2.58 10.27
CA ASP A 261 9.90 2.35 8.89
C ASP A 261 10.08 3.60 8.00
N ILE A 262 10.25 3.43 6.69
CA ILE A 262 10.36 4.56 5.76
C ILE A 262 9.10 5.44 5.77
N SER A 263 7.92 4.84 5.91
CA SER A 263 6.65 5.56 6.02
C SER A 263 6.58 6.43 7.27
N ASN A 264 7.32 6.07 8.32
CA ASN A 264 7.36 6.79 9.58
C ASN A 264 8.48 7.83 9.66
N LEU A 265 9.17 8.19 8.59
CA LEU A 265 10.25 9.18 8.64
C LEU A 265 9.83 10.55 8.07
N GLN A 266 10.47 11.61 8.55
CA GLN A 266 10.41 12.96 8.01
C GLN A 266 11.73 13.72 8.16
N LEU A 267 11.97 14.67 7.24
CA LEU A 267 13.14 15.54 7.28
C LEU A 267 12.83 16.85 8.04
N LEU A 268 13.56 17.11 9.12
CA LEU A 268 13.41 18.29 9.96
C LEU A 268 14.72 19.07 10.08
N CYS A 269 14.64 20.39 10.26
CA CYS A 269 15.79 21.17 10.73
C CYS A 269 15.97 20.99 12.24
N SER A 270 17.17 21.25 12.74
CA SER A 270 17.50 21.09 14.18
C SER A 270 16.53 21.84 15.10
N SER A 271 16.12 23.07 14.74
CA SER A 271 15.19 23.86 15.56
C SER A 271 13.79 23.25 15.62
N CYS A 272 13.29 22.71 14.50
CA CYS A 272 11.97 22.09 14.43
C CYS A 272 11.97 20.72 15.13
N ASN A 273 13.04 19.94 14.95
CA ASN A 273 13.20 18.65 15.61
C ASN A 273 13.21 18.79 17.13
N ASN A 274 13.96 19.76 17.68
CA ASN A 274 14.00 20.02 19.12
C ASN A 274 12.63 20.46 19.67
N LYS A 275 11.85 21.25 18.91
CA LYS A 275 10.50 21.66 19.31
C LYS A 275 9.52 20.49 19.29
N LYS A 276 9.63 19.58 18.31
CA LYS A 276 8.76 18.41 18.19
C LYS A 276 8.86 17.46 19.38
N SER A 277 9.99 17.44 20.09
CA SER A 277 10.12 16.67 21.34
C SER A 277 9.04 17.01 22.39
N ALA A 278 8.38 18.18 22.29
CA ALA A 278 7.28 18.59 23.15
C ALA A 278 5.87 18.28 22.60
N ASP A 279 5.73 17.91 21.32
CA ASP A 279 4.46 17.65 20.61
C ASP A 279 4.65 16.40 19.71
N PRO A 280 4.61 15.20 20.32
CA PRO A 280 4.88 13.94 19.63
C PRO A 280 3.83 13.68 18.54
N SER A 281 4.25 13.13 17.41
CA SER A 281 3.44 12.92 16.19
C SER A 281 3.20 14.16 15.29
N LYS A 282 3.86 15.30 15.55
CA LYS A 282 3.74 16.47 14.65
C LYS A 282 4.33 16.25 13.25
N THR A 283 3.52 16.54 12.24
CA THR A 283 3.91 16.68 10.82
C THR A 283 3.20 17.90 10.20
N SER A 284 3.39 18.15 8.90
CA SER A 284 2.70 19.24 8.18
C SER A 284 2.00 18.76 6.91
N THR A 285 0.81 19.31 6.68
CA THR A 285 0.04 19.24 5.42
C THR A 285 0.39 20.38 4.46
N ASN A 286 1.34 21.25 4.79
CA ASN A 286 1.79 22.32 3.91
C ASN A 286 2.83 21.78 2.91
N TYR A 287 2.56 21.97 1.63
CA TYR A 287 3.47 21.63 0.54
C TYR A 287 3.73 22.87 -0.30
N GLU A 288 4.88 22.92 -0.96
CA GLU A 288 5.20 23.96 -1.92
C GLU A 288 4.21 23.91 -3.09
N LYS A 289 3.66 25.06 -3.46
CA LYS A 289 2.79 25.18 -4.63
C LYS A 289 3.57 24.85 -5.91
N TRP A 290 2.85 24.45 -6.95
CA TRP A 290 3.44 24.07 -8.23
C TRP A 290 4.05 25.26 -9.00
N TYR A 291 3.56 26.49 -8.76
CA TYR A 291 4.00 27.74 -9.38
C TYR A 291 3.98 28.89 -8.37
#